data_AF-U9U7F0-F1
#
_entry.id   AF-U9U7F0-F1
#
_cell.length_a   1.000
_cell.length_b   1.000
_cell.length_c   1.000
_cell.angle_alpha   90.00
_cell.angle_beta   90.00
_cell.angle_gamma   90.00
#
_symmetry.space_group_name_H-M   'P 1'
#
loop_
_entity.id
_entity.type
_entity.pdbx_description
1 polymer ?
#
loop_
_entity_poly.entity_id
_entity_poly.type
_entity_poly.pdbx_seq_one_letter_code
_entity_poly.pdbx_strand_id
1 'polypeptide(L)'
;MEEIDNKDIINYLKDNSKNWSSGNKEIDAFIQKNQSNVSDNIIFEWIPYNQFSDIKEIGYEFSTATWKNGPLHFNINKKKWERKSNRKVALKYLNMTKLYSIKIEFLNKFKSEGIGYGISQNNDTKDYIFVFHEKFYEKNFEKYCEKCSEGYTDEKYKWCKPCLIIHLNFTNWTSGNKMIDSFIQEEQLKIDTPWDTVFEWVPYNQFIDIEETNIQGFITAIWKDGPLKYSEYSKNYKRNLRKKFVLKFFYNSQNNPDEFLNKAESYLTTKDSYVNGNFYGISQNPDTKDYILIFGEKYLETFCKNCGENYTAKIYKWCKLCHINYLKSNFVDWTSKIKQAETFIAFLQEKQFEWIPYDQFSDIEDIKNIGATAKWNYITYNSDDSGDSDDSNDSVDSLIFNRKVVLKYLYNLQYISNEFLSKIKSKDITRIYGISQNPKTKNYALVFNKKYLETCCKNCGTNVMYKWCKSCQTDFLKSNFTNWTSGNKQIDDFIQKEQLKIDNPRNTVFEWIPYNQFFSIKETDIQGFIKTGWKDGPLIFNKKSVKYERNLNKRVTLKFFYNSQNVSIEFLNKIKQKGIGSYGISQNPDTKDYILVLHEIYFNIYCLKCDEKYTDKIYKW
;
A
#
# COMPACT_ATOMS: atom_id res chain seq x y z
N MET A 1 -39.67 -21.51 -31.03
CA MET A 1 -39.43 -20.14 -31.50
C MET A 1 -38.88 -20.26 -32.91
N GLU A 2 -39.75 -20.22 -33.91
CA GLU A 2 -39.27 -19.97 -35.29
C GLU A 2 -38.81 -18.51 -35.31
N GLU A 3 -37.52 -18.29 -35.57
CA GLU A 3 -37.00 -16.96 -35.86
C GLU A 3 -37.77 -16.40 -37.06
N ILE A 4 -38.20 -15.13 -36.96
CA ILE A 4 -38.71 -14.43 -38.12
C ILE A 4 -37.61 -14.50 -39.20
N ASP A 5 -37.93 -15.06 -40.36
CA ASP A 5 -37.00 -15.11 -41.47
C ASP A 5 -36.65 -13.66 -41.82
N ASN A 6 -35.39 -13.27 -41.63
CA ASN A 6 -34.88 -11.92 -41.85
C ASN A 6 -35.29 -11.37 -43.23
N LYS A 7 -35.57 -12.27 -44.16
CA LYS A 7 -36.08 -12.02 -45.51
C LYS A 7 -37.44 -11.30 -45.56
N ASP A 8 -38.39 -11.63 -44.68
CA ASP A 8 -39.73 -10.99 -44.66
C ASP A 8 -39.67 -9.56 -44.12
N ILE A 9 -38.81 -9.32 -43.12
CA ILE A 9 -38.51 -7.98 -42.63
C ILE A 9 -37.81 -7.17 -43.73
N ILE A 10 -36.78 -7.72 -44.37
CA ILE A 10 -36.02 -7.05 -45.42
C ILE A 10 -36.90 -6.70 -46.63
N ASN A 11 -37.79 -7.60 -47.06
CA ASN A 11 -38.71 -7.33 -48.17
C ASN A 11 -39.69 -6.22 -47.83
N TYR A 12 -40.29 -6.25 -46.63
CA TYR A 12 -41.19 -5.19 -46.18
C TYR A 12 -40.50 -3.82 -46.06
N LEU A 13 -39.27 -3.79 -45.52
CA LEU A 13 -38.45 -2.57 -45.43
C LEU A 13 -38.11 -2.00 -46.83
N LYS A 14 -37.80 -2.86 -47.80
CA LYS A 14 -37.53 -2.44 -49.20
C LYS A 14 -38.77 -1.80 -49.84
N ASP A 15 -39.92 -2.42 -49.70
CA ASP A 15 -41.17 -1.98 -50.33
C ASP A 15 -41.73 -0.69 -49.71
N ASN A 16 -41.39 -0.39 -48.43
CA ASN A 16 -41.93 0.74 -47.67
C ASN A 16 -40.92 1.82 -47.29
N SER A 17 -39.65 1.69 -47.69
CA SER A 17 -38.54 2.61 -47.34
C SER A 17 -38.83 4.09 -47.62
N LYS A 18 -39.63 4.39 -48.65
CA LYS A 18 -40.02 5.77 -49.01
C LYS A 18 -41.00 6.42 -48.04
N ASN A 19 -41.71 5.63 -47.23
CA ASN A 19 -42.78 6.10 -46.35
C ASN A 19 -42.26 6.60 -44.98
N TRP A 20 -40.96 6.48 -44.70
CA TRP A 20 -40.35 6.77 -43.40
C TRP A 20 -39.20 7.79 -43.44
N SER A 21 -39.18 8.67 -44.44
CA SER A 21 -38.20 9.76 -44.46
C SER A 21 -38.67 10.94 -43.61
N SER A 22 -37.76 11.41 -42.76
CA SER A 22 -37.87 12.65 -42.00
C SER A 22 -37.52 13.90 -42.81
N GLY A 23 -36.97 13.73 -44.03
CA GLY A 23 -36.34 14.79 -44.79
C GLY A 23 -34.93 15.18 -44.30
N ASN A 24 -34.43 14.57 -43.22
CA ASN A 24 -33.07 14.76 -42.70
C ASN A 24 -32.24 13.48 -42.88
N LYS A 25 -31.14 13.58 -43.63
CA LYS A 25 -30.28 12.43 -43.97
C LYS A 25 -29.70 11.71 -42.75
N GLU A 26 -29.36 12.42 -41.68
CA GLU A 26 -28.77 11.82 -40.47
C GLU A 26 -29.82 11.03 -39.67
N ILE A 27 -31.02 11.60 -39.55
CA ILE A 27 -32.15 10.96 -38.86
C ILE A 27 -32.62 9.75 -39.66
N ASP A 28 -32.69 9.86 -40.98
CA ASP A 28 -33.06 8.75 -41.86
C ASP A 28 -32.04 7.60 -41.76
N ALA A 29 -30.74 7.91 -41.73
CA ALA A 29 -29.70 6.92 -41.50
C ALA A 29 -29.81 6.26 -40.11
N PHE A 30 -30.14 7.03 -39.07
CA PHE A 30 -30.37 6.49 -37.73
C PHE A 30 -31.59 5.56 -37.68
N ILE A 31 -32.71 5.94 -38.32
CA ILE A 31 -33.91 5.11 -38.42
C ILE A 31 -33.58 3.81 -39.14
N GLN A 32 -32.93 3.86 -40.30
CA GLN A 32 -32.53 2.68 -41.07
C GLN A 32 -31.62 1.75 -40.27
N LYS A 33 -30.62 2.28 -39.57
CA LYS A 33 -29.73 1.50 -38.69
C LYS A 33 -30.50 0.75 -37.58
N ASN A 34 -31.57 1.35 -37.07
CA ASN A 34 -32.37 0.75 -36.00
C ASN A 34 -33.46 -0.20 -36.50
N GLN A 35 -33.84 -0.11 -37.78
CA GLN A 35 -34.71 -1.09 -38.42
C GLN A 35 -34.04 -2.46 -38.64
N SER A 36 -32.71 -2.53 -38.66
CA SER A 36 -31.95 -3.78 -38.81
C SER A 36 -31.78 -4.58 -37.51
N ASN A 37 -32.20 -4.06 -36.36
CA ASN A 37 -32.05 -4.69 -35.03
C ASN A 37 -33.43 -4.88 -34.35
N VAL A 38 -34.30 -5.70 -34.95
CA VAL A 38 -35.68 -5.90 -34.49
C VAL A 38 -35.69 -6.91 -33.32
N SER A 39 -35.58 -6.44 -32.07
CA SER A 39 -35.58 -7.32 -30.89
C SER A 39 -36.98 -7.83 -30.48
N ASP A 40 -38.07 -7.20 -30.95
CA ASP A 40 -39.42 -7.44 -30.41
C ASP A 40 -40.54 -7.47 -31.47
N ASN A 41 -40.21 -7.80 -32.72
CA ASN A 41 -41.15 -7.80 -33.87
C ASN A 41 -41.79 -6.44 -34.17
N ILE A 42 -41.28 -5.33 -33.61
CA ILE A 42 -41.77 -3.96 -33.82
C ILE A 42 -40.74 -3.19 -34.65
N ILE A 43 -41.19 -2.48 -35.68
CA ILE A 43 -40.31 -1.66 -36.52
C ILE A 43 -40.11 -0.29 -35.87
N PHE A 44 -38.85 0.16 -35.84
CA PHE A 44 -38.49 1.55 -35.54
C PHE A 44 -38.76 2.43 -36.76
N GLU A 45 -39.62 3.44 -36.65
CA GLU A 45 -40.07 4.22 -37.81
C GLU A 45 -40.10 5.74 -37.59
N TRP A 46 -40.20 6.48 -38.69
CA TRP A 46 -40.59 7.89 -38.64
C TRP A 46 -42.10 8.00 -38.40
N ILE A 47 -42.49 8.81 -37.43
CA ILE A 47 -43.88 8.98 -37.02
C ILE A 47 -44.29 10.43 -37.30
N PRO A 48 -45.20 10.69 -38.25
CA PRO A 48 -45.71 12.04 -38.49
C PRO A 48 -46.36 12.62 -37.24
N TYR A 49 -46.05 13.85 -36.87
CA TYR A 49 -46.49 14.45 -35.59
C TYR A 49 -48.02 14.50 -35.42
N ASN A 50 -48.76 14.65 -36.53
CA ASN A 50 -50.23 14.64 -36.54
C ASN A 50 -50.86 13.29 -36.12
N GLN A 51 -50.04 12.24 -35.96
CA GLN A 51 -50.44 10.93 -35.43
C GLN A 51 -50.61 10.92 -33.91
N PHE A 52 -50.18 11.96 -33.20
CA PHE A 52 -50.35 12.08 -31.76
C PHE A 52 -51.61 12.90 -31.43
N SER A 53 -52.39 12.42 -30.46
CA SER A 53 -53.49 13.14 -29.81
C SER A 53 -53.34 13.07 -28.30
N ASP A 54 -54.13 13.86 -27.57
CA ASP A 54 -54.13 13.89 -26.10
C ASP A 54 -52.74 14.14 -25.50
N ILE A 55 -51.95 14.99 -26.16
CA ILE A 55 -50.59 15.32 -25.71
C ILE A 55 -50.69 16.07 -24.38
N LYS A 56 -50.10 15.50 -23.33
CA LYS A 56 -50.02 16.09 -21.99
C LYS A 56 -48.57 16.21 -21.58
N GLU A 57 -48.15 17.43 -21.28
CA GLU A 57 -46.82 17.70 -20.76
C GLU A 57 -46.71 17.23 -19.30
N ILE A 58 -45.59 16.57 -18.98
CA ILE A 58 -45.35 15.99 -17.65
C ILE A 58 -44.01 16.46 -17.05
N GLY A 59 -43.33 17.40 -17.71
CA GLY A 59 -42.04 17.98 -17.30
C GLY A 59 -40.80 17.29 -17.91
N TYR A 60 -39.62 17.89 -17.70
CA TYR A 60 -38.30 17.34 -18.09
C TYR A 60 -38.15 16.99 -19.57
N GLU A 61 -38.76 17.80 -20.44
CA GLU A 61 -38.80 17.58 -21.89
C GLU A 61 -39.58 16.30 -22.28
N PHE A 62 -40.46 15.78 -21.41
CA PHE A 62 -41.35 14.66 -21.71
C PHE A 62 -42.82 15.07 -21.86
N SER A 63 -43.57 14.31 -22.65
CA SER A 63 -45.03 14.33 -22.71
C SER A 63 -45.60 12.94 -22.91
N THR A 64 -46.84 12.71 -22.49
CA THR A 64 -47.59 11.51 -22.86
C THR A 64 -48.51 11.82 -24.02
N ALA A 65 -48.73 10.88 -24.93
CA ALA A 65 -49.68 11.04 -26.03
C ALA A 65 -50.34 9.71 -26.42
N THR A 66 -51.47 9.80 -27.11
CA THR A 66 -52.10 8.69 -27.82
C THR A 66 -51.59 8.68 -29.26
N TRP A 67 -50.88 7.62 -29.66
CA TRP A 67 -50.50 7.39 -31.05
C TRP A 67 -51.64 6.68 -31.79
N LYS A 68 -52.30 7.41 -32.71
CA LYS A 68 -53.51 6.98 -33.44
C LYS A 68 -53.29 5.67 -34.21
N ASN A 69 -52.26 5.60 -35.04
CA ASN A 69 -51.96 4.39 -35.81
C ASN A 69 -51.27 3.32 -34.95
N GLY A 70 -50.49 3.72 -33.94
CA GLY A 70 -49.73 2.81 -33.10
C GLY A 70 -48.59 2.08 -33.82
N PRO A 71 -47.76 1.32 -33.09
CA PRO A 71 -46.56 0.69 -33.63
C PRO A 71 -46.90 -0.39 -34.65
N LEU A 72 -46.09 -0.42 -35.71
CA LEU A 72 -46.12 -1.49 -36.69
C LEU A 72 -45.39 -2.71 -36.13
N HIS A 73 -46.08 -3.84 -36.06
CA HIS A 73 -45.51 -5.08 -35.53
C HIS A 73 -45.85 -6.28 -36.42
N PHE A 74 -44.97 -7.27 -36.44
CA PHE A 74 -45.17 -8.51 -37.18
C PHE A 74 -45.94 -9.51 -36.32
N ASN A 75 -47.14 -9.89 -36.76
CA ASN A 75 -47.92 -10.93 -36.12
C ASN A 75 -47.45 -12.30 -36.62
N ILE A 76 -46.61 -12.99 -35.83
CA ILE A 76 -46.03 -14.30 -36.18
C ILE A 76 -47.13 -15.32 -36.54
N ASN A 77 -48.22 -15.36 -35.78
CA ASN A 77 -49.29 -16.33 -35.98
C ASN A 77 -50.04 -16.11 -37.30
N LYS A 78 -50.15 -14.86 -37.76
CA LYS A 78 -50.85 -14.49 -39.00
C LYS A 78 -49.90 -14.25 -40.17
N LYS A 79 -48.58 -14.32 -39.95
CA LYS A 79 -47.51 -13.98 -40.90
C LYS A 79 -47.76 -12.68 -41.67
N LYS A 80 -48.20 -11.63 -40.97
CA LYS A 80 -48.47 -10.32 -41.58
C LYS A 80 -48.17 -9.16 -40.64
N TRP A 81 -47.87 -8.02 -41.22
CA TRP A 81 -47.67 -6.76 -40.50
C TRP A 81 -49.03 -6.15 -40.09
N GLU A 82 -49.17 -5.84 -38.81
CA GLU A 82 -50.38 -5.24 -38.24
C GLU A 82 -50.02 -4.01 -37.40
N ARG A 83 -50.95 -3.06 -37.31
CA ARG A 83 -50.86 -1.92 -36.39
C ARG A 83 -51.92 -2.05 -35.32
N LYS A 84 -51.54 -1.79 -34.07
CA LYS A 84 -52.49 -1.68 -32.96
C LYS A 84 -52.74 -0.21 -32.68
N SER A 85 -53.88 0.29 -33.14
CA SER A 85 -54.27 1.69 -33.02
C SER A 85 -54.43 2.16 -31.57
N ASN A 86 -54.40 3.47 -31.38
CA ASN A 86 -54.62 4.16 -30.10
C ASN A 86 -53.68 3.69 -28.99
N ARG A 87 -52.39 3.56 -29.31
CA ARG A 87 -51.36 3.16 -28.34
C ARG A 87 -50.92 4.37 -27.53
N LYS A 88 -50.93 4.26 -26.20
CA LYS A 88 -50.31 5.26 -25.33
C LYS A 88 -48.78 5.20 -25.44
N VAL A 89 -48.17 6.36 -25.62
CA VAL A 89 -46.72 6.53 -25.81
C VAL A 89 -46.18 7.67 -24.97
N ALA A 90 -44.89 7.60 -24.65
CA ALA A 90 -44.15 8.72 -24.09
C ALA A 90 -43.33 9.39 -25.21
N LEU A 91 -43.34 10.71 -25.22
CA LEU A 91 -42.64 11.58 -26.15
C LEU A 91 -41.52 12.29 -25.39
N LYS A 92 -40.27 12.19 -25.84
CA LYS A 92 -39.13 12.96 -25.31
C LYS A 92 -38.67 13.97 -26.36
N TYR A 93 -38.78 15.25 -26.06
CA TYR A 93 -38.30 16.32 -26.93
C TYR A 93 -36.78 16.43 -26.84
N LEU A 94 -36.13 16.62 -27.98
CA LEU A 94 -34.70 16.81 -28.10
C LEU A 94 -34.44 18.29 -28.39
N ASN A 95 -34.09 19.08 -27.37
CA ASN A 95 -33.76 20.49 -27.57
C ASN A 95 -32.42 20.63 -28.33
N MET A 96 -32.52 20.94 -29.63
CA MET A 96 -31.37 20.93 -30.54
C MET A 96 -30.42 22.13 -30.39
N THR A 97 -30.79 23.18 -29.65
CA THR A 97 -29.93 24.38 -29.49
C THR A 97 -28.73 24.18 -28.56
N LYS A 98 -28.66 23.06 -27.81
CA LYS A 98 -27.60 22.81 -26.81
C LYS A 98 -26.50 21.81 -27.22
N LEU A 99 -26.63 21.05 -28.32
CA LEU A 99 -25.83 19.82 -28.50
C LEU A 99 -25.45 19.52 -29.96
N TYR A 100 -24.55 20.30 -30.56
CA TYR A 100 -24.15 20.08 -31.96
C TYR A 100 -23.20 18.88 -32.16
N SER A 101 -22.41 18.48 -31.16
CA SER A 101 -21.41 17.40 -31.25
C SER A 101 -21.75 16.11 -30.48
N ILE A 102 -22.71 16.15 -29.55
CA ILE A 102 -23.15 15.03 -28.70
C ILE A 102 -24.23 14.15 -29.38
N LYS A 103 -24.61 14.52 -30.60
CA LYS A 103 -25.80 14.05 -31.33
C LYS A 103 -25.89 12.52 -31.49
N ILE A 104 -24.81 11.79 -31.75
CA ILE A 104 -24.88 10.34 -32.06
C ILE A 104 -24.65 9.44 -30.83
N GLU A 105 -23.75 9.80 -29.92
CA GLU A 105 -23.57 9.06 -28.66
C GLU A 105 -24.80 9.13 -27.78
N PHE A 106 -25.45 10.31 -27.70
CA PHE A 106 -26.70 10.48 -26.97
C PHE A 106 -27.81 9.59 -27.54
N LEU A 107 -28.02 9.60 -28.87
CA LEU A 107 -29.00 8.74 -29.54
C LEU A 107 -28.70 7.24 -29.37
N ASN A 108 -27.42 6.86 -29.31
CA ASN A 108 -27.02 5.47 -29.03
C ASN A 108 -27.25 5.07 -27.56
N LYS A 109 -27.11 6.00 -26.60
CA LYS A 109 -27.41 5.76 -25.17
C LYS A 109 -28.87 5.40 -24.94
N PHE A 110 -29.81 6.11 -25.57
CA PHE A 110 -31.26 5.82 -25.46
C PHE A 110 -31.66 4.43 -25.97
N LYS A 111 -30.91 3.85 -26.91
CA LYS A 111 -31.15 2.49 -27.43
C LYS A 111 -30.91 1.41 -26.37
N SER A 112 -30.02 1.65 -25.40
CA SER A 112 -29.67 0.67 -24.38
C SER A 112 -30.71 0.53 -23.25
N GLU A 113 -31.66 1.47 -23.14
CA GLU A 113 -32.56 1.59 -21.99
C GLU A 113 -34.01 1.13 -22.24
N GLY A 114 -34.41 0.79 -23.49
CA GLY A 114 -35.75 0.25 -23.77
C GLY A 114 -36.19 0.19 -25.25
N ILE A 115 -37.40 -0.33 -25.49
CA ILE A 115 -38.02 -0.46 -26.82
C ILE A 115 -38.54 0.91 -27.30
N GLY A 116 -37.71 1.65 -28.03
CA GLY A 116 -38.15 2.84 -28.77
C GLY A 116 -39.00 2.45 -29.98
N TYR A 117 -40.07 3.20 -30.26
CA TYR A 117 -40.94 2.98 -31.41
C TYR A 117 -40.54 3.78 -32.64
N GLY A 118 -39.90 4.93 -32.45
CA GLY A 118 -39.57 5.79 -33.58
C GLY A 118 -39.16 7.21 -33.20
N ILE A 119 -39.02 8.02 -34.24
CA ILE A 119 -38.74 9.46 -34.14
C ILE A 119 -39.88 10.23 -34.79
N SER A 120 -40.22 11.37 -34.20
CA SER A 120 -41.09 12.38 -34.77
C SER A 120 -40.41 13.74 -34.75
N GLN A 121 -41.08 14.77 -35.26
CA GLN A 121 -40.65 16.16 -35.14
C GLN A 121 -41.86 17.04 -34.89
N ASN A 122 -41.77 17.90 -33.88
CA ASN A 122 -42.80 18.88 -33.61
C ASN A 122 -42.93 19.82 -34.81
N ASN A 123 -44.15 19.98 -35.35
CA ASN A 123 -44.38 20.82 -36.52
C ASN A 123 -44.13 22.31 -36.24
N ASP A 124 -44.32 22.75 -34.99
CA ASP A 124 -44.23 24.14 -34.56
C ASP A 124 -42.80 24.49 -34.13
N THR A 125 -42.24 23.73 -33.18
CA THR A 125 -40.90 24.03 -32.62
C THR A 125 -39.74 23.51 -33.46
N LYS A 126 -40.02 22.58 -34.39
CA LYS A 126 -39.02 21.81 -35.17
C LYS A 126 -38.12 20.89 -34.33
N ASP A 127 -38.38 20.76 -33.03
CA ASP A 127 -37.65 19.82 -32.18
C ASP A 127 -37.95 18.38 -32.58
N TYR A 128 -36.91 17.56 -32.61
CA TYR A 128 -37.06 16.12 -32.79
C TYR A 128 -37.60 15.49 -31.51
N ILE A 129 -38.41 14.43 -31.66
CA ILE A 129 -39.10 13.77 -30.56
C ILE A 129 -38.80 12.28 -30.63
N PHE A 130 -38.29 11.70 -29.55
CA PHE A 130 -38.23 10.25 -29.40
C PHE A 130 -39.53 9.69 -28.85
N VAL A 131 -40.00 8.59 -29.43
CA VAL A 131 -41.27 7.96 -29.09
C VAL A 131 -41.02 6.61 -28.43
N PHE A 132 -41.48 6.45 -27.20
CA PHE A 132 -41.29 5.27 -26.37
C PHE A 132 -42.62 4.62 -25.97
N HIS A 133 -42.54 3.36 -25.54
CA HIS A 133 -43.63 2.70 -24.83
C HIS A 133 -43.98 3.45 -23.53
N GLU A 134 -45.26 3.61 -23.18
CA GLU A 134 -45.72 4.28 -21.94
C GLU A 134 -45.02 3.78 -20.65
N LYS A 135 -44.85 2.47 -20.46
CA LYS A 135 -44.13 1.87 -19.32
C LYS A 135 -42.65 2.25 -19.21
N PHE A 136 -42.01 2.73 -20.28
CA PHE A 136 -40.66 3.28 -20.21
C PHE A 136 -40.64 4.54 -19.32
N TYR A 137 -41.71 5.33 -19.39
CA TYR A 137 -41.88 6.55 -18.59
C TYR A 137 -42.03 6.25 -17.09
N GLU A 138 -42.84 5.25 -16.72
CA GLU A 138 -43.09 4.90 -15.31
C GLU A 138 -41.85 4.37 -14.56
N LYS A 139 -40.88 3.77 -15.28
CA LYS A 139 -39.70 3.15 -14.65
C LYS A 139 -38.42 3.98 -14.67
N ASN A 140 -38.28 4.92 -15.62
CA ASN A 140 -37.00 5.59 -15.86
C ASN A 140 -36.95 7.05 -15.40
N PHE A 141 -38.07 7.66 -14.98
CA PHE A 141 -38.12 9.06 -14.54
C PHE A 141 -37.20 9.36 -13.34
N GLU A 142 -37.04 8.41 -12.41
CA GLU A 142 -36.20 8.60 -11.22
C GLU A 142 -34.70 8.77 -11.55
N LYS A 143 -34.28 8.37 -12.76
CA LYS A 143 -32.89 8.40 -13.21
C LYS A 143 -32.49 9.69 -13.89
N TYR A 144 -33.44 10.57 -14.24
CA TYR A 144 -33.16 11.81 -14.96
C TYR A 144 -33.17 13.02 -14.03
N CYS A 145 -32.22 13.91 -14.26
CA CYS A 145 -32.03 15.13 -13.50
C CYS A 145 -33.13 16.13 -13.75
N GLU A 146 -33.70 16.63 -12.65
CA GLU A 146 -34.84 17.52 -12.71
C GLU A 146 -34.50 18.91 -13.32
N LYS A 147 -33.22 19.29 -13.29
CA LYS A 147 -32.79 20.63 -13.73
C LYS A 147 -32.34 20.68 -15.19
N CYS A 148 -31.76 19.59 -15.68
CA CYS A 148 -31.13 19.59 -17.01
C CYS A 148 -31.54 18.40 -17.90
N SER A 149 -32.43 17.52 -17.44
CA SER A 149 -32.94 16.37 -18.19
C SER A 149 -31.90 15.32 -18.63
N GLU A 150 -30.64 15.48 -18.19
CA GLU A 150 -29.59 14.46 -18.30
C GLU A 150 -29.73 13.40 -17.21
N GLY A 151 -29.21 12.20 -17.44
CA GLY A 151 -29.16 11.17 -16.39
C GLY A 151 -28.40 11.67 -15.15
N TYR A 152 -28.88 11.36 -13.95
CA TYR A 152 -28.12 11.60 -12.73
C TYR A 152 -26.78 10.85 -12.82
N THR A 153 -25.71 11.51 -12.39
CA THR A 153 -24.39 10.89 -12.27
C THR A 153 -24.36 9.92 -11.09
N ASP A 154 -25.09 10.26 -10.02
CA ASP A 154 -25.42 9.33 -8.94
C ASP A 154 -26.95 9.31 -8.74
N GLU A 155 -27.57 8.19 -9.13
CA GLU A 155 -29.02 7.99 -9.06
C GLU A 155 -29.53 7.95 -7.60
N LYS A 156 -28.75 7.37 -6.68
CA LYS A 156 -29.15 7.21 -5.27
C LYS A 156 -29.36 8.56 -4.61
N TYR A 157 -28.43 9.48 -4.82
CA TYR A 157 -28.47 10.82 -4.22
C TYR A 157 -29.08 11.87 -5.13
N LYS A 158 -29.56 11.48 -6.33
CA LYS A 158 -30.05 12.42 -7.35
C LYS A 158 -29.05 13.54 -7.63
N TRP A 159 -27.77 13.17 -7.74
CA TRP A 159 -26.67 14.10 -8.00
C TRP A 159 -26.34 14.14 -9.49
N CYS A 160 -26.19 15.35 -10.04
CA CYS A 160 -25.96 15.56 -11.47
C CYS A 160 -24.69 16.39 -11.68
N LYS A 161 -23.61 15.75 -12.14
CA LYS A 161 -22.34 16.41 -12.48
C LYS A 161 -22.50 17.46 -13.59
N PRO A 162 -23.29 17.23 -14.66
CA PRO A 162 -23.60 18.29 -15.63
C PRO A 162 -24.21 19.54 -14.99
N CYS A 163 -25.14 19.38 -14.05
CA CYS A 163 -25.72 20.51 -13.32
C CYS A 163 -24.70 21.23 -12.44
N LEU A 164 -23.75 20.51 -11.82
CA LEU A 164 -22.64 21.13 -11.10
C LEU A 164 -21.81 21.98 -12.06
N ILE A 165 -21.38 21.45 -13.20
CA ILE A 165 -20.54 22.17 -14.17
C ILE A 165 -21.23 23.45 -14.64
N ILE A 166 -22.54 23.39 -14.93
CA ILE A 166 -23.34 24.57 -15.27
C ILE A 166 -23.39 25.56 -14.10
N HIS A 167 -23.58 25.07 -12.88
CA HIS A 167 -23.67 25.89 -11.68
C HIS A 167 -22.34 26.60 -11.34
N LEU A 168 -21.20 25.93 -11.57
CA LEU A 168 -19.89 26.51 -11.30
C LEU A 168 -19.62 27.77 -12.13
N ASN A 169 -20.18 27.86 -13.35
CA ASN A 169 -20.09 29.02 -14.25
C ASN A 169 -18.73 29.75 -14.11
N PHE A 170 -17.67 29.13 -14.66
CA PHE A 170 -16.24 29.43 -14.46
C PHE A 170 -15.82 30.92 -14.58
N THR A 171 -16.69 31.78 -15.10
CA THR A 171 -16.50 33.24 -15.18
C THR A 171 -16.54 33.96 -13.83
N ASN A 172 -17.13 33.36 -12.79
CA ASN A 172 -17.30 33.99 -11.47
C ASN A 172 -16.14 33.74 -10.47
N TRP A 173 -15.17 32.91 -10.81
CA TRP A 173 -14.12 32.41 -9.89
C TRP A 173 -12.71 32.75 -10.38
N THR A 174 -12.52 33.96 -10.92
CA THR A 174 -11.23 34.39 -11.45
C THR A 174 -10.39 35.09 -10.41
N SER A 175 -9.14 34.66 -10.31
CA SER A 175 -8.06 35.32 -9.58
C SER A 175 -7.44 36.50 -10.33
N GLY A 176 -7.75 36.64 -11.63
CA GLY A 176 -7.04 37.50 -12.55
C GLY A 176 -5.70 36.91 -13.05
N ASN A 177 -5.27 35.75 -12.53
CA ASN A 177 -4.12 35.00 -13.01
C ASN A 177 -4.60 33.75 -13.77
N LYS A 178 -4.33 33.71 -15.08
CA LYS A 178 -4.77 32.60 -15.95
C LYS A 178 -4.30 31.23 -15.48
N MET A 179 -3.10 31.15 -14.90
CA MET A 179 -2.54 29.87 -14.46
C MET A 179 -3.26 29.32 -13.23
N ILE A 180 -3.51 30.19 -12.24
CA ILE A 180 -4.29 29.83 -11.05
C ILE A 180 -5.73 29.47 -11.43
N ASP A 181 -6.32 30.25 -12.35
CA ASP A 181 -7.68 30.00 -12.83
C ASP A 181 -7.78 28.65 -13.55
N SER A 182 -6.81 28.30 -14.41
CA SER A 182 -6.73 26.99 -15.05
C SER A 182 -6.59 25.86 -14.04
N PHE A 183 -5.70 25.99 -13.04
CA PHE A 183 -5.54 24.98 -11.99
C PHE A 183 -6.84 24.74 -11.21
N ILE A 184 -7.55 25.81 -10.82
CA ILE A 184 -8.82 25.70 -10.11
C ILE A 184 -9.88 24.99 -10.97
N GLN A 185 -9.95 25.31 -12.26
CA GLN A 185 -10.88 24.66 -13.20
C GLN A 185 -10.57 23.16 -13.33
N GLU A 186 -9.30 22.80 -13.45
CA GLU A 186 -8.87 21.40 -13.52
C GLU A 186 -9.28 20.62 -12.27
N GLU A 187 -9.08 21.18 -11.07
CA GLU A 187 -9.51 20.54 -9.82
C GLU A 187 -11.04 20.43 -9.69
N GLN A 188 -11.79 21.46 -10.12
CA GLN A 188 -13.25 21.42 -10.13
C GLN A 188 -13.81 20.32 -11.05
N LEU A 189 -13.13 20.02 -12.16
CA LEU A 189 -13.56 18.97 -13.10
C LEU A 189 -13.32 17.54 -12.57
N LYS A 190 -12.42 17.38 -11.60
CA LYS A 190 -12.11 16.09 -10.92
C LYS A 190 -13.19 15.65 -9.93
N ILE A 191 -14.19 16.49 -9.65
CA ILE A 191 -15.32 16.15 -8.77
C ILE A 191 -16.14 15.02 -9.41
N ASP A 192 -16.26 13.90 -8.72
CA ASP A 192 -16.90 12.68 -9.23
C ASP A 192 -17.98 12.13 -8.28
N THR A 193 -18.08 12.65 -7.04
CA THR A 193 -19.09 12.22 -6.07
C THR A 193 -19.84 13.42 -5.45
N PRO A 194 -21.08 13.22 -4.94
CA PRO A 194 -21.81 14.25 -4.20
C PRO A 194 -21.14 14.66 -2.87
N TRP A 195 -20.15 13.89 -2.39
CA TRP A 195 -19.46 14.14 -1.13
C TRP A 195 -18.22 15.01 -1.29
N ASP A 196 -17.73 15.12 -2.52
CA ASP A 196 -16.56 15.93 -2.85
C ASP A 196 -16.88 17.41 -2.58
N THR A 197 -15.88 18.13 -2.08
CA THR A 197 -16.02 19.57 -1.88
C THR A 197 -15.54 20.31 -3.12
N VAL A 198 -16.27 21.37 -3.49
CA VAL A 198 -15.87 22.22 -4.60
C VAL A 198 -14.60 22.97 -4.24
N PHE A 199 -13.61 22.92 -5.12
CA PHE A 199 -12.38 23.68 -4.99
C PHE A 199 -12.57 25.12 -5.52
N GLU A 200 -12.30 26.14 -4.71
CA GLU A 200 -12.78 27.51 -4.96
C GLU A 200 -11.66 28.57 -5.03
N TRP A 201 -11.81 29.58 -5.90
CA TRP A 201 -11.16 30.86 -5.67
C TRP A 201 -11.97 31.67 -4.65
N VAL A 202 -11.33 32.14 -3.59
CA VAL A 202 -12.00 32.90 -2.53
C VAL A 202 -11.39 34.29 -2.42
N PRO A 203 -12.13 35.36 -2.74
CA PRO A 203 -11.68 36.73 -2.52
C PRO A 203 -11.32 36.97 -1.04
N TYR A 204 -10.19 37.62 -0.76
CA TYR A 204 -9.68 37.76 0.61
C TYR A 204 -10.66 38.49 1.55
N ASN A 205 -11.47 39.41 1.02
CA ASN A 205 -12.51 40.13 1.76
C ASN A 205 -13.67 39.22 2.26
N GLN A 206 -13.66 37.93 1.91
CA GLN A 206 -14.58 36.93 2.44
C GLN A 206 -14.19 36.40 3.82
N PHE A 207 -12.97 36.65 4.26
CA PHE A 207 -12.47 36.26 5.57
C PHE A 207 -12.71 37.38 6.60
N ILE A 208 -13.30 37.01 7.73
CA ILE A 208 -13.52 37.87 8.91
C ILE A 208 -12.94 37.18 10.16
N ASP A 209 -12.87 37.89 11.28
CA ASP A 209 -12.37 37.37 12.55
C ASP A 209 -11.01 36.66 12.39
N ILE A 210 -10.08 37.38 11.76
CA ILE A 210 -8.74 36.88 11.46
C ILE A 210 -7.89 36.89 12.73
N GLU A 211 -7.40 35.72 13.12
CA GLU A 211 -6.57 35.50 14.30
C GLU A 211 -5.22 34.90 13.90
N GLU A 212 -4.12 35.48 14.38
CA GLU A 212 -2.79 34.90 14.20
C GLU A 212 -2.64 33.60 15.00
N THR A 213 -1.97 32.63 14.42
CA THR A 213 -1.56 31.43 15.15
C THR A 213 -0.15 31.61 15.72
N ASN A 214 0.24 30.75 16.66
CA ASN A 214 1.62 30.67 17.14
C ASN A 214 2.60 30.08 16.12
N ILE A 215 2.21 29.93 14.85
CA ILE A 215 2.97 29.32 13.78
C ILE A 215 3.11 30.32 12.64
N GLN A 216 4.36 30.59 12.26
CA GLN A 216 4.65 31.53 11.19
C GLN A 216 3.99 31.11 9.87
N GLY A 217 3.33 32.05 9.20
CA GLY A 217 2.65 31.82 7.92
C GLY A 217 1.25 31.21 8.03
N PHE A 218 0.72 31.02 9.24
CA PHE A 218 -0.62 30.49 9.48
C PHE A 218 -1.49 31.46 10.28
N ILE A 219 -2.70 31.70 9.78
CA ILE A 219 -3.76 32.40 10.50
C ILE A 219 -5.03 31.53 10.51
N THR A 220 -5.96 31.84 11.38
CA THR A 220 -7.32 31.31 11.30
C THR A 220 -8.30 32.44 10.98
N ALA A 221 -9.36 32.14 10.25
CA ALA A 221 -10.38 33.12 9.89
C ALA A 221 -11.73 32.44 9.68
N ILE A 222 -12.81 33.20 9.85
CA ILE A 222 -14.16 32.78 9.47
C ILE A 222 -14.40 33.15 8.01
N TRP A 223 -14.73 32.17 7.19
CA TRP A 223 -15.17 32.41 5.81
C TRP A 223 -16.67 32.70 5.81
N LYS A 224 -17.06 33.95 5.50
CA LYS A 224 -18.46 34.43 5.52
C LYS A 224 -19.41 33.51 4.74
N ASP A 225 -19.09 33.32 3.47
CA ASP A 225 -19.88 32.48 2.57
C ASP A 225 -19.60 30.99 2.83
N GLY A 226 -18.38 30.63 3.17
CA GLY A 226 -17.98 29.24 3.37
C GLY A 226 -18.04 28.39 2.09
N PRO A 227 -17.60 27.12 2.19
CA PRO A 227 -17.45 26.25 1.03
C PRO A 227 -18.80 25.77 0.49
N LEU A 228 -18.84 25.56 -0.81
CA LEU A 228 -19.97 25.03 -1.55
C LEU A 228 -19.97 23.49 -1.48
N LYS A 229 -21.06 22.91 -0.97
CA LYS A 229 -21.24 21.46 -0.83
C LYS A 229 -22.62 21.03 -1.30
N TYR A 230 -22.72 19.84 -1.89
CA TYR A 230 -24.01 19.25 -2.23
C TYR A 230 -24.75 18.81 -0.95
N SER A 231 -26.02 19.23 -0.82
CA SER A 231 -26.90 18.81 0.28
C SER A 231 -27.86 17.75 -0.24
N GLU A 232 -27.76 16.54 0.31
CA GLU A 232 -28.67 15.42 0.02
C GLU A 232 -30.13 15.77 0.33
N TYR A 233 -30.38 16.45 1.45
CA TYR A 233 -31.72 16.85 1.88
C TYR A 233 -32.42 17.75 0.86
N SER A 234 -31.74 18.80 0.37
CA SER A 234 -32.32 19.74 -0.60
C SER A 234 -32.00 19.42 -2.06
N LYS A 235 -31.23 18.36 -2.33
CA LYS A 235 -30.79 17.94 -3.67
C LYS A 235 -30.17 19.09 -4.49
N ASN A 236 -29.41 19.93 -3.81
CA ASN A 236 -28.80 21.12 -4.40
C ASN A 236 -27.52 21.52 -3.66
N TYR A 237 -26.70 22.34 -4.32
CA TYR A 237 -25.53 22.93 -3.70
C TYR A 237 -25.91 24.04 -2.73
N LYS A 238 -25.32 24.01 -1.55
CA LYS A 238 -25.50 24.99 -0.48
C LYS A 238 -24.14 25.39 0.08
N ARG A 239 -24.08 26.61 0.58
CA ARG A 239 -22.91 27.14 1.25
C ARG A 239 -22.98 26.88 2.75
N ASN A 240 -21.87 26.41 3.34
CA ASN A 240 -21.76 26.25 4.79
C ASN A 240 -21.23 27.54 5.42
N LEU A 241 -22.17 28.45 5.74
CA LEU A 241 -21.86 29.82 6.15
C LEU A 241 -21.02 29.89 7.42
N ARG A 242 -20.16 30.91 7.49
CA ARG A 242 -19.44 31.34 8.71
C ARG A 242 -18.67 30.24 9.44
N LYS A 243 -18.09 29.31 8.70
CA LYS A 243 -17.22 28.28 9.28
C LYS A 243 -15.78 28.79 9.42
N LYS A 244 -15.09 28.37 10.49
CA LYS A 244 -13.69 28.71 10.77
C LYS A 244 -12.75 27.82 9.94
N PHE A 245 -11.73 28.45 9.34
CA PHE A 245 -10.73 27.82 8.49
C PHE A 245 -9.32 28.29 8.86
N VAL A 246 -8.33 27.54 8.41
CA VAL A 246 -6.91 27.82 8.55
C VAL A 246 -6.39 28.33 7.21
N LEU A 247 -5.75 29.49 7.20
CA LEU A 247 -5.16 30.08 6.00
C LEU A 247 -3.64 30.00 6.10
N LYS A 248 -3.02 29.38 5.09
CA LYS A 248 -1.55 29.25 4.97
C LYS A 248 -1.04 30.18 3.90
N PHE A 249 -0.21 31.15 4.28
CA PHE A 249 0.44 32.08 3.37
C PHE A 249 1.67 31.47 2.71
N PHE A 250 1.83 31.74 1.42
CA PHE A 250 3.00 31.39 0.64
C PHE A 250 3.72 32.66 0.20
N TYR A 251 4.67 33.11 1.03
CA TYR A 251 5.40 34.35 0.78
C TYR A 251 6.18 34.30 -0.53
N ASN A 252 6.17 35.41 -1.27
CA ASN A 252 6.74 35.59 -2.60
C ASN A 252 6.12 34.69 -3.69
N SER A 253 4.98 34.05 -3.44
CA SER A 253 4.39 33.12 -4.42
C SER A 253 3.90 33.81 -5.70
N GLN A 254 3.65 35.12 -5.68
CA GLN A 254 3.32 35.86 -6.89
C GLN A 254 4.47 35.82 -7.91
N ASN A 255 5.71 35.83 -7.43
CA ASN A 255 6.90 35.80 -8.29
C ASN A 255 7.23 34.39 -8.80
N ASN A 256 6.67 33.35 -8.18
CA ASN A 256 6.86 31.95 -8.57
C ASN A 256 5.56 31.12 -8.43
N PRO A 257 4.55 31.37 -9.29
CA PRO A 257 3.27 30.66 -9.23
C PRO A 257 3.41 29.15 -9.51
N ASP A 258 4.38 28.74 -10.33
CA ASP A 258 4.64 27.33 -10.66
C ASP A 258 5.01 26.52 -9.41
N GLU A 259 5.94 27.03 -8.59
CA GLU A 259 6.35 26.38 -7.34
C GLU A 259 5.20 26.31 -6.34
N PHE A 260 4.41 27.37 -6.26
CA PHE A 260 3.20 27.40 -5.43
C PHE A 260 2.19 26.32 -5.86
N LEU A 261 1.90 26.22 -7.16
CA LEU A 261 0.94 25.24 -7.68
C LEU A 261 1.42 23.80 -7.52
N ASN A 262 2.70 23.51 -7.78
CA ASN A 262 3.29 22.20 -7.51
C ASN A 262 3.12 21.82 -6.02
N LYS A 263 3.28 22.79 -5.14
CA LYS A 263 3.08 22.58 -3.70
C LYS A 263 1.59 22.40 -3.36
N ALA A 264 0.68 23.16 -3.97
CA ALA A 264 -0.77 22.97 -3.83
C ALA A 264 -1.21 21.58 -4.29
N GLU A 265 -0.73 21.10 -5.45
CA GLU A 265 -0.99 19.76 -5.99
C GLU A 265 -0.48 18.65 -5.06
N SER A 266 0.68 18.87 -4.42
CA SER A 266 1.20 17.91 -3.43
C SER A 266 0.26 17.70 -2.24
N TYR A 267 -0.52 18.72 -1.84
CA TYR A 267 -1.51 18.58 -0.78
C TYR A 267 -2.79 17.85 -1.24
N LEU A 268 -3.10 17.88 -2.55
CA LEU A 268 -4.27 17.19 -3.14
C LEU A 268 -4.00 15.70 -3.38
N THR A 269 -2.75 15.31 -3.62
CA THR A 269 -2.36 13.93 -4.00
C THR A 269 -2.13 12.98 -2.82
N THR A 270 -2.02 13.49 -1.58
CA THR A 270 -1.85 12.66 -0.38
C THR A 270 -3.16 11.93 0.00
N LYS A 271 -3.40 10.76 -0.58
CA LYS A 271 -4.56 9.88 -0.33
C LYS A 271 -4.45 9.07 0.98
N ASP A 272 -4.22 9.70 2.12
CA ASP A 272 -4.47 9.01 3.40
C ASP A 272 -5.97 9.13 3.72
N SER A 273 -6.66 8.00 3.93
CA SER A 273 -8.12 7.93 4.12
C SER A 273 -8.65 8.67 5.36
N TYR A 274 -7.78 8.99 6.32
CA TYR A 274 -8.08 9.83 7.49
C TYR A 274 -7.80 11.33 7.26
N VAL A 275 -7.31 11.64 6.06
CA VAL A 275 -6.76 12.92 5.61
C VAL A 275 -7.25 13.14 4.20
N ASN A 276 -8.56 13.19 4.02
CA ASN A 276 -9.07 14.25 3.16
C ASN A 276 -8.56 15.55 3.81
N GLY A 277 -7.36 15.97 3.40
CA GLY A 277 -6.85 17.29 3.63
C GLY A 277 -7.85 18.19 2.97
N ASN A 278 -8.87 18.58 3.73
CA ASN A 278 -9.98 19.41 3.30
C ASN A 278 -9.39 20.79 3.02
N PHE A 279 -8.79 20.90 1.86
CA PHE A 279 -8.25 22.10 1.28
C PHE A 279 -9.32 22.59 0.31
N TYR A 280 -9.88 23.75 0.61
CA TYR A 280 -11.15 24.21 0.04
C TYR A 280 -10.95 25.19 -1.11
N GLY A 281 -9.77 25.77 -1.25
CA GLY A 281 -9.56 26.79 -2.24
C GLY A 281 -8.29 27.61 -2.09
N ILE A 282 -8.10 28.51 -3.05
CA ILE A 282 -7.00 29.47 -3.08
C ILE A 282 -7.57 30.87 -2.82
N SER A 283 -6.82 31.68 -2.09
CA SER A 283 -7.03 33.12 -2.00
C SER A 283 -5.73 33.86 -2.31
N GLN A 284 -5.78 35.18 -2.30
CA GLN A 284 -4.60 36.03 -2.45
C GLN A 284 -4.68 37.22 -1.51
N ASN A 285 -3.59 37.46 -0.79
CA ASN A 285 -3.44 38.64 0.05
C ASN A 285 -3.55 39.90 -0.84
N PRO A 286 -4.46 40.86 -0.54
CA PRO A 286 -4.64 42.03 -1.37
C PRO A 286 -3.43 42.97 -1.37
N ASP A 287 -2.63 42.98 -0.31
CA ASP A 287 -1.49 43.87 -0.12
C ASP A 287 -0.21 43.25 -0.68
N THR A 288 0.14 42.04 -0.23
CA THR A 288 1.40 41.38 -0.65
C THR A 288 1.29 40.63 -1.96
N LYS A 289 0.06 40.38 -2.44
CA LYS A 289 -0.25 39.52 -3.61
C LYS A 289 0.21 38.06 -3.46
N ASP A 290 0.63 37.66 -2.26
CA ASP A 290 0.94 36.27 -1.94
C ASP A 290 -0.33 35.42 -1.98
N TYR A 291 -0.22 34.21 -2.52
CA TYR A 291 -1.28 33.23 -2.56
C TYR A 291 -1.40 32.53 -1.22
N ILE A 292 -2.63 32.13 -0.94
CA ILE A 292 -3.06 31.59 0.34
C ILE A 292 -3.79 30.28 0.06
N LEU A 293 -3.43 29.23 0.78
CA LEU A 293 -4.19 27.99 0.77
C LEU A 293 -5.17 27.95 1.95
N ILE A 294 -6.41 27.54 1.70
CA ILE A 294 -7.52 27.49 2.68
C ILE A 294 -7.76 26.05 3.13
N PHE A 295 -7.48 25.74 4.39
CA PHE A 295 -7.68 24.42 4.97
C PHE A 295 -8.77 24.41 6.05
N GLY A 296 -9.41 23.25 6.26
CA GLY A 296 -10.32 23.04 7.38
C GLY A 296 -9.61 23.20 8.74
N GLU A 297 -10.37 23.54 9.78
CA GLU A 297 -9.85 23.78 11.13
C GLU A 297 -8.94 22.66 11.68
N LYS A 298 -9.36 21.39 11.46
CA LYS A 298 -8.60 20.20 11.87
C LYS A 298 -7.22 20.09 11.20
N TYR A 299 -6.90 20.91 10.21
CA TYR A 299 -5.58 20.95 9.59
C TYR A 299 -4.50 21.19 10.65
N LEU A 300 -4.72 22.08 11.62
CA LEU A 300 -3.80 22.38 12.74
C LEU A 300 -3.36 21.16 13.56
N GLU A 301 -4.17 20.11 13.58
CA GLU A 301 -3.85 18.86 14.29
C GLU A 301 -2.89 17.96 13.50
N THR A 302 -2.76 18.21 12.19
CA THR A 302 -2.12 17.29 11.25
C THR A 302 -0.82 17.80 10.64
N PHE A 303 -0.44 19.05 10.92
CA PHE A 303 0.79 19.64 10.43
C PHE A 303 1.74 20.06 11.56
N CYS A 304 3.00 20.20 11.20
CA CYS A 304 4.06 20.50 12.12
C CYS A 304 4.23 21.99 12.39
N LYS A 305 4.18 22.34 13.68
CA LYS A 305 4.37 23.69 14.20
C LYS A 305 5.71 24.34 13.86
N ASN A 306 6.72 23.54 13.50
CA ASN A 306 8.07 24.05 13.20
C ASN A 306 8.31 24.29 11.70
N CYS A 307 7.77 23.43 10.82
CA CYS A 307 8.01 23.47 9.37
C CYS A 307 6.79 23.91 8.56
N GLY A 308 5.58 23.89 9.14
CA GLY A 308 4.34 24.10 8.40
C GLY A 308 3.96 22.98 7.42
N GLU A 309 4.71 21.87 7.39
CA GLU A 309 4.42 20.70 6.57
C GLU A 309 3.66 19.63 7.36
N ASN A 310 2.93 18.77 6.64
CA ASN A 310 2.16 17.67 7.24
C ASN A 310 3.07 16.74 8.07
N TYR A 311 2.58 16.33 9.24
CA TYR A 311 3.21 15.26 9.99
C TYR A 311 3.16 13.98 9.18
N THR A 312 4.31 13.34 9.00
CA THR A 312 4.41 12.07 8.28
C THR A 312 3.89 10.91 9.14
N ALA A 313 3.96 11.03 10.47
CA ALA A 313 3.25 10.16 11.40
C ALA A 313 2.47 11.03 12.41
N LYS A 314 1.15 11.11 12.20
CA LYS A 314 0.26 12.06 12.90
C LYS A 314 0.14 11.79 14.40
N ILE A 315 0.00 10.51 14.78
CA ILE A 315 -0.09 10.06 16.17
C ILE A 315 1.05 10.63 17.02
N TYR A 316 2.24 10.77 16.41
CA TYR A 316 3.47 11.14 17.09
C TYR A 316 3.94 12.56 16.77
N LYS A 317 3.16 13.35 16.00
CA LYS A 317 3.53 14.70 15.59
C LYS A 317 4.94 14.76 14.98
N TRP A 318 5.27 13.81 14.09
CA TRP A 318 6.61 13.70 13.48
C TRP A 318 6.67 14.41 12.11
N CYS A 319 7.50 15.47 11.96
CA CYS A 319 7.76 16.15 10.65
C CYS A 319 9.06 15.62 10.03
N LYS A 320 8.93 14.85 8.95
CA LYS A 320 10.06 14.37 8.15
C LYS A 320 10.98 15.50 7.68
N LEU A 321 10.41 16.63 7.23
CA LEU A 321 11.19 17.76 6.73
C LEU A 321 12.01 18.44 7.85
N CYS A 322 11.40 18.71 9.01
CA CYS A 322 12.10 19.20 10.21
C CYS A 322 13.24 18.28 10.59
N HIS A 323 13.00 16.97 10.57
CA HIS A 323 14.02 15.99 10.93
C HIS A 323 15.19 16.04 9.94
N ILE A 324 14.92 16.08 8.63
CA ILE A 324 15.95 16.23 7.60
C ILE A 324 16.73 17.53 7.78
N ASN A 325 16.06 18.65 8.03
CA ASN A 325 16.71 19.94 8.22
C ASN A 325 17.55 19.98 9.51
N TYR A 326 17.08 19.34 10.59
CA TYR A 326 17.84 19.13 11.82
C TYR A 326 19.12 18.32 11.55
N LEU A 327 19.02 17.22 10.78
CA LEU A 327 20.19 16.44 10.39
C LEU A 327 21.15 17.31 9.55
N LYS A 328 20.66 17.98 8.51
CA LYS A 328 21.51 18.84 7.66
C LYS A 328 22.23 19.94 8.44
N SER A 329 21.56 20.58 9.40
CA SER A 329 22.10 21.70 10.18
C SER A 329 23.07 21.28 11.30
N ASN A 330 22.93 20.08 11.87
CA ASN A 330 23.78 19.62 12.97
C ASN A 330 24.94 18.72 12.53
N PHE A 331 25.06 18.41 11.24
CA PHE A 331 26.10 17.55 10.68
C PHE A 331 26.94 18.27 9.60
N VAL A 332 27.47 19.46 9.91
CA VAL A 332 28.18 20.36 8.97
C VAL A 332 29.56 19.82 8.51
N ASP A 333 30.20 18.90 9.26
CA ASP A 333 31.58 18.42 8.99
C ASP A 333 31.68 16.97 8.47
N TRP A 334 30.94 16.61 7.41
CA TRP A 334 30.93 15.23 6.88
C TRP A 334 31.30 15.13 5.39
N THR A 335 32.49 15.60 5.00
CA THR A 335 32.96 15.49 3.61
C THR A 335 33.49 14.10 3.21
N SER A 336 33.75 13.16 4.13
CA SER A 336 34.24 11.80 3.79
C SER A 336 33.25 10.64 4.01
N LYS A 337 32.02 10.89 4.47
CA LYS A 337 31.05 9.86 4.92
C LYS A 337 29.66 9.94 4.27
N ILE A 338 29.52 10.75 3.23
CA ILE A 338 28.27 11.09 2.53
C ILE A 338 27.48 9.83 2.11
N LYS A 339 28.15 8.84 1.51
CA LYS A 339 27.47 7.66 0.92
C LYS A 339 26.79 6.74 1.94
N GLN A 340 27.36 6.57 3.14
CA GLN A 340 26.77 5.71 4.18
C GLN A 340 25.58 6.38 4.87
N ALA A 341 25.67 7.69 5.12
CA ALA A 341 24.58 8.48 5.66
C ALA A 341 23.41 8.57 4.66
N GLU A 342 23.69 8.81 3.37
CA GLU A 342 22.68 8.79 2.31
C GLU A 342 22.01 7.41 2.18
N THR A 343 22.77 6.32 2.28
CA THR A 343 22.22 4.96 2.27
C THR A 343 21.34 4.69 3.50
N PHE A 344 21.74 5.16 4.68
CA PHE A 344 20.94 5.06 5.90
C PHE A 344 19.66 5.91 5.80
N ILE A 345 19.76 7.15 5.30
CA ILE A 345 18.62 8.04 5.07
C ILE A 345 17.66 7.43 4.02
N ALA A 346 18.18 6.89 2.91
CA ALA A 346 17.38 6.20 1.90
C ALA A 346 16.69 4.95 2.47
N PHE A 347 17.37 4.21 3.34
CA PHE A 347 16.76 3.10 4.06
C PHE A 347 15.63 3.55 5.01
N LEU A 348 15.80 4.66 5.72
CA LEU A 348 14.72 5.28 6.52
C LEU A 348 13.56 5.74 5.63
N GLN A 349 13.85 6.26 4.44
CA GLN A 349 12.86 6.69 3.44
C GLN A 349 12.00 5.52 2.93
N GLU A 350 12.58 4.33 2.73
CA GLU A 350 11.85 3.14 2.21
C GLU A 350 10.90 2.48 3.23
N LYS A 351 11.16 2.58 4.53
CA LYS A 351 10.55 1.70 5.54
C LYS A 351 9.70 2.37 6.61
N GLN A 352 9.56 3.70 6.58
CA GLN A 352 8.68 4.46 7.49
C GLN A 352 8.90 4.16 8.98
N PHE A 353 10.16 4.06 9.43
CA PHE A 353 10.44 3.90 10.86
C PHE A 353 10.12 5.19 11.64
N GLU A 354 9.54 5.05 12.82
CA GLU A 354 9.20 6.18 13.69
C GLU A 354 10.46 6.77 14.33
N TRP A 355 10.56 8.11 14.44
CA TRP A 355 11.52 8.71 15.35
C TRP A 355 10.88 8.86 16.72
N ILE A 356 11.51 8.30 17.74
CA ILE A 356 11.01 8.35 19.11
C ILE A 356 11.93 9.29 19.90
N PRO A 357 11.45 10.49 20.28
CA PRO A 357 12.19 11.41 21.15
C PRO A 357 12.69 10.69 22.39
N TYR A 358 13.98 10.85 22.71
CA TYR A 358 14.61 10.08 23.77
C TYR A 358 14.06 10.43 25.17
N ASP A 359 13.48 11.61 25.32
CA ASP A 359 12.78 12.08 26.52
C ASP A 359 11.44 11.37 26.77
N GLN A 360 10.89 10.63 25.79
CA GLN A 360 9.74 9.75 26.00
C GLN A 360 10.10 8.43 26.71
N PHE A 361 11.39 8.17 26.94
CA PHE A 361 11.84 6.99 27.66
C PHE A 361 12.07 7.28 29.14
N SER A 362 11.50 6.43 29.99
CA SER A 362 11.69 6.41 31.44
C SER A 362 12.18 5.02 31.89
N ASP A 363 12.65 4.90 33.13
CA ASP A 363 13.16 3.64 33.71
C ASP A 363 14.18 2.93 32.81
N ILE A 364 15.20 3.68 32.35
CA ILE A 364 16.23 3.17 31.45
C ILE A 364 17.22 2.32 32.25
N GLU A 365 17.28 1.03 31.95
CA GLU A 365 18.19 0.05 32.57
C GLU A 365 19.13 -0.53 31.51
N ASP A 366 20.44 -0.37 31.69
CA ASP A 366 21.42 -0.85 30.72
C ASP A 366 21.51 -2.37 30.65
N ILE A 367 21.57 -2.89 29.42
CA ILE A 367 21.82 -4.28 29.09
C ILE A 367 23.21 -4.37 28.46
N LYS A 368 24.16 -4.91 29.22
CA LYS A 368 25.56 -5.09 28.80
C LYS A 368 25.65 -5.69 27.39
N ASN A 369 26.44 -5.06 26.52
CA ASN A 369 26.71 -5.45 25.12
C ASN A 369 25.51 -5.43 24.15
N ILE A 370 24.34 -4.96 24.57
CA ILE A 370 23.14 -4.89 23.71
C ILE A 370 22.62 -3.45 23.62
N GLY A 371 22.44 -2.77 24.75
CA GLY A 371 21.61 -1.58 24.76
C GLY A 371 21.08 -1.24 26.15
N ALA A 372 19.81 -0.89 26.23
CA ALA A 372 19.05 -0.71 27.47
C ALA A 372 17.60 -1.22 27.32
N THR A 373 16.92 -1.53 28.41
CA THR A 373 15.45 -1.56 28.46
C THR A 373 14.92 -0.21 28.92
N ALA A 374 13.74 0.18 28.45
CA ALA A 374 13.07 1.40 28.91
C ALA A 374 11.54 1.21 28.91
N LYS A 375 10.85 2.07 29.65
CA LYS A 375 9.42 2.34 29.44
C LYS A 375 9.28 3.47 28.44
N TRP A 376 8.61 3.20 27.34
CA TRP A 376 8.20 4.20 26.37
C TRP A 376 6.80 4.69 26.73
N ASN A 377 6.71 5.97 27.06
CA ASN A 377 5.46 6.63 27.40
C ASN A 377 4.91 7.24 26.10
N TYR A 378 3.89 6.60 25.52
CA TYR A 378 3.28 7.06 24.28
C TYR A 378 1.80 7.36 24.50
N ILE A 379 1.29 8.37 23.80
CA ILE A 379 -0.10 8.81 23.91
C ILE A 379 -0.89 8.16 22.78
N THR A 380 -2.02 7.53 23.08
CA THR A 380 -2.99 7.09 22.07
C THR A 380 -4.35 7.70 22.36
N TYR A 381 -5.08 8.02 21.30
CA TYR A 381 -6.49 8.36 21.37
C TYR A 381 -7.29 7.09 21.10
N ASN A 382 -8.35 6.82 21.86
CA ASN A 382 -9.24 5.68 21.59
C ASN A 382 -9.78 5.80 20.17
N SER A 383 -9.53 4.80 19.34
CA SER A 383 -10.36 4.53 18.18
C SER A 383 -11.47 3.60 18.66
N ASP A 384 -12.59 4.17 19.09
CA ASP A 384 -13.79 3.36 19.28
C ASP A 384 -14.28 2.94 17.89
N ASP A 385 -13.99 1.68 17.55
CA ASP A 385 -14.68 0.92 16.52
C ASP A 385 -16.14 0.73 16.97
N SER A 386 -16.98 1.72 16.70
CA SER A 386 -18.40 1.52 16.50
C SER A 386 -18.91 2.58 15.54
N GLY A 387 -19.21 2.14 14.32
CA GLY A 387 -20.02 2.92 13.40
C GLY A 387 -21.35 3.30 14.06
N ASP A 388 -21.81 4.48 13.68
CA ASP A 388 -23.07 5.13 14.06
C ASP A 388 -23.10 5.80 15.44
N SER A 389 -22.84 7.12 15.45
CA SER A 389 -23.81 8.10 15.97
C SER A 389 -23.33 9.55 15.78
N ASP A 390 -24.29 10.38 15.41
CA ASP A 390 -24.23 11.84 15.36
C ASP A 390 -24.05 12.45 16.77
N ASP A 391 -23.44 13.65 16.79
CA ASP A 391 -23.49 14.65 17.86
C ASP A 391 -23.17 14.20 19.31
N SER A 392 -21.94 14.47 19.77
CA SER A 392 -21.73 15.26 21.00
C SER A 392 -20.24 15.50 21.28
N ASN A 393 -20.04 16.54 22.07
CA ASN A 393 -18.78 17.14 22.45
C ASN A 393 -18.05 16.25 23.47
N ASP A 394 -17.29 15.25 23.02
CA ASP A 394 -16.50 14.40 23.90
C ASP A 394 -15.06 14.88 23.98
N SER A 395 -14.69 15.38 25.18
CA SER A 395 -13.31 15.65 25.55
C SER A 395 -12.49 14.36 25.43
N VAL A 396 -11.53 14.35 24.52
CA VAL A 396 -10.66 13.21 24.30
C VAL A 396 -9.66 13.09 25.46
N ASP A 397 -9.98 12.25 26.44
CA ASP A 397 -9.04 11.89 27.51
C ASP A 397 -7.82 11.18 26.91
N SER A 398 -6.66 11.84 27.00
CA SER A 398 -5.38 11.29 26.54
C SER A 398 -4.84 10.26 27.53
N LEU A 399 -5.01 8.97 27.24
CA LEU A 399 -4.40 7.90 28.05
C LEU A 399 -2.91 7.74 27.69
N ILE A 400 -2.04 7.92 28.69
CA ILE A 400 -0.60 7.63 28.57
C ILE A 400 -0.41 6.12 28.71
N PHE A 401 -0.01 5.45 27.63
CA PHE A 401 0.35 4.04 27.66
C PHE A 401 1.84 3.87 27.91
N ASN A 402 2.16 3.01 28.89
CA ASN A 402 3.54 2.66 29.24
C ASN A 402 3.91 1.32 28.61
N ARG A 403 4.73 1.33 27.57
CA ARG A 403 5.21 0.12 26.89
C ARG A 403 6.65 -0.20 27.25
N LYS A 404 6.95 -1.45 27.60
CA LYS A 404 8.34 -1.90 27.76
C LYS A 404 8.99 -2.08 26.38
N VAL A 405 10.10 -1.39 26.16
CA VAL A 405 10.89 -1.41 24.91
C VAL A 405 12.35 -1.74 25.19
N VAL A 406 13.09 -2.06 24.12
CA VAL A 406 14.53 -2.28 24.15
C VAL A 406 15.20 -1.26 23.23
N LEU A 407 16.12 -0.48 23.77
CA LEU A 407 16.96 0.48 23.07
C LEU A 407 18.27 -0.20 22.70
N LYS A 408 18.41 -0.69 21.47
CA LYS A 408 19.68 -1.24 20.99
C LYS A 408 20.58 -0.11 20.53
N TYR A 409 21.61 0.20 21.31
CA TYR A 409 22.56 1.26 20.99
C TYR A 409 23.43 0.88 19.78
N LEU A 410 23.60 1.85 18.88
CA LEU A 410 24.44 1.80 17.70
C LEU A 410 25.76 2.51 18.03
N TYR A 411 26.62 1.84 18.78
CA TYR A 411 27.93 2.37 19.12
C TYR A 411 28.80 2.47 17.86
N ASN A 412 29.23 3.69 17.51
CA ASN A 412 29.93 4.04 16.26
C ASN A 412 29.12 3.77 14.97
N LEU A 413 28.70 4.86 14.31
CA LEU A 413 28.04 4.83 12.99
C LEU A 413 28.88 4.15 11.88
N GLN A 414 30.18 3.92 12.11
CA GLN A 414 31.07 3.14 11.26
C GLN A 414 30.64 1.66 11.12
N TYR A 415 29.72 1.19 11.97
CA TYR A 415 29.12 -0.15 11.95
C TYR A 415 27.72 -0.23 11.33
N ILE A 416 27.17 0.87 10.78
CA ILE A 416 26.00 0.79 9.87
C ILE A 416 26.50 0.27 8.51
N SER A 417 26.96 -0.98 8.50
CA SER A 417 27.38 -1.66 7.28
C SER A 417 26.15 -2.06 6.45
N ASN A 418 26.34 -2.24 5.14
CA ASN A 418 25.31 -2.82 4.29
C ASN A 418 24.82 -4.19 4.79
N GLU A 419 25.64 -4.90 5.57
CA GLU A 419 25.28 -6.15 6.26
C GLU A 419 24.30 -5.92 7.42
N PHE A 420 24.46 -4.83 8.19
CA PHE A 420 23.50 -4.45 9.23
C PHE A 420 22.14 -4.06 8.61
N LEU A 421 22.17 -3.27 7.53
CA LEU A 421 20.97 -2.89 6.78
C LEU A 421 20.28 -4.10 6.12
N SER A 422 21.05 -5.04 5.56
CA SER A 422 20.49 -6.26 4.97
C SER A 422 19.88 -7.20 6.02
N LYS A 423 20.44 -7.24 7.23
CA LYS A 423 19.87 -7.96 8.39
C LYS A 423 18.56 -7.35 8.88
N ILE A 424 18.40 -6.02 8.82
CA ILE A 424 17.10 -5.39 9.11
C ILE A 424 16.08 -5.68 7.97
N LYS A 425 16.55 -5.82 6.72
CA LYS A 425 15.72 -6.19 5.56
C LYS A 425 15.21 -7.65 5.63
N SER A 426 15.93 -8.58 6.27
CA SER A 426 15.53 -9.98 6.36
C SER A 426 14.49 -10.23 7.47
N LYS A 427 13.20 -10.10 7.12
CA LYS A 427 11.98 -10.56 7.85
C LYS A 427 11.72 -10.07 9.29
N ASP A 428 12.60 -9.27 9.90
CA ASP A 428 12.47 -8.82 11.30
C ASP A 428 11.88 -7.41 11.51
N ILE A 429 11.27 -6.84 10.47
CA ILE A 429 10.59 -5.52 10.53
C ILE A 429 9.42 -5.52 11.52
N THR A 430 8.84 -6.70 11.84
CA THR A 430 7.63 -6.82 12.68
C THR A 430 7.81 -6.43 14.15
N ARG A 431 9.00 -6.00 14.59
CA ARG A 431 9.30 -5.72 16.01
C ARG A 431 10.07 -4.42 16.28
N ILE A 432 10.38 -3.63 15.25
CA ILE A 432 11.03 -2.31 15.42
C ILE A 432 9.92 -1.26 15.46
N TYR A 433 9.86 -0.48 16.54
CA TYR A 433 8.98 0.69 16.60
C TYR A 433 9.62 1.88 15.90
N GLY A 434 10.91 2.10 16.15
CA GLY A 434 11.53 3.32 15.68
C GLY A 434 13.00 3.44 16.02
N ILE A 435 13.48 4.67 15.94
CA ILE A 435 14.86 5.07 16.22
C ILE A 435 14.84 6.25 17.19
N SER A 436 15.81 6.28 18.09
CA SER A 436 16.03 7.40 18.99
C SER A 436 17.50 7.78 19.04
N GLN A 437 17.83 8.92 19.63
CA GLN A 437 19.21 9.32 19.90
C GLN A 437 19.31 9.85 21.33
N ASN A 438 20.24 9.27 22.09
CA ASN A 438 20.52 9.76 23.42
C ASN A 438 21.13 11.17 23.34
N PRO A 439 20.51 12.21 23.94
CA PRO A 439 20.96 13.59 23.80
C PRO A 439 22.32 13.86 24.48
N LYS A 440 22.71 13.03 25.46
CA LYS A 440 23.99 13.13 26.18
C LYS A 440 25.12 12.45 25.42
N THR A 441 24.94 11.19 25.05
CA THR A 441 26.00 10.39 24.40
C THR A 441 26.05 10.58 22.89
N LYS A 442 25.01 11.17 22.31
CA LYS A 442 24.77 11.29 20.86
C LYS A 442 24.68 9.95 20.11
N ASN A 443 24.68 8.82 20.83
CA ASN A 443 24.51 7.49 20.25
C ASN A 443 23.07 7.28 19.81
N TYR A 444 22.91 6.75 18.60
CA TYR A 444 21.60 6.31 18.10
C TYR A 444 21.20 4.98 18.73
N ALA A 445 19.91 4.75 18.87
CA ALA A 445 19.33 3.52 19.36
C ALA A 445 18.18 3.07 18.45
N LEU A 446 18.16 1.79 18.08
CA LEU A 446 16.95 1.18 17.52
C LEU A 446 16.01 0.78 18.67
N VAL A 447 14.73 1.09 18.52
CA VAL A 447 13.70 0.85 19.53
C VAL A 447 12.89 -0.37 19.14
N PHE A 448 13.02 -1.44 19.93
CA PHE A 448 12.36 -2.72 19.68
C PHE A 448 11.26 -3.01 20.70
N ASN A 449 10.29 -3.84 20.30
CA ASN A 449 9.41 -4.56 21.22
C ASN A 449 10.23 -5.38 22.23
N LYS A 450 9.82 -5.43 23.50
CA LYS A 450 10.43 -6.28 24.55
C LYS A 450 10.67 -7.74 24.11
N LYS A 451 9.80 -8.32 23.28
CA LYS A 451 9.95 -9.67 22.70
C LYS A 451 11.26 -9.84 21.91
N TYR A 452 11.94 -8.76 21.54
CA TYR A 452 13.28 -8.78 20.99
C TYR A 452 14.29 -9.52 21.89
N LEU A 453 14.21 -9.37 23.22
CA LEU A 453 15.10 -10.07 24.15
C LEU A 453 14.88 -11.59 24.18
N GLU A 454 13.71 -12.06 23.71
CA GLU A 454 13.42 -13.48 23.59
C GLU A 454 14.16 -14.11 22.40
N THR A 455 14.48 -13.32 21.37
CA THR A 455 15.06 -13.81 20.12
C THR A 455 16.45 -13.25 19.81
N CYS A 456 16.94 -12.25 20.53
CA CYS A 456 18.28 -11.71 20.32
C CYS A 456 19.38 -12.52 21.03
N CYS A 457 20.55 -12.60 20.41
CA CYS A 457 21.76 -13.14 21.00
C CYS A 457 22.20 -12.31 22.20
N LYS A 458 22.51 -12.95 23.33
CA LYS A 458 22.95 -12.25 24.56
C LYS A 458 24.29 -11.52 24.40
N ASN A 459 25.15 -11.98 23.49
CA ASN A 459 26.51 -11.47 23.39
C ASN A 459 26.65 -10.27 22.44
N CYS A 460 25.88 -10.25 21.34
CA CYS A 460 25.97 -9.23 20.31
C CYS A 460 24.62 -8.57 19.96
N GLY A 461 23.54 -8.96 20.64
CA GLY A 461 22.21 -8.41 20.40
C GLY A 461 21.67 -8.68 19.00
N THR A 462 22.21 -9.61 18.21
CA THR A 462 21.68 -9.93 16.87
C THR A 462 20.46 -10.82 17.00
N ASN A 463 19.36 -10.53 16.30
CA ASN A 463 18.19 -11.41 16.30
C ASN A 463 18.50 -12.73 15.60
N VAL A 464 18.28 -13.84 16.29
CA VAL A 464 18.68 -15.17 15.84
C VAL A 464 17.73 -16.26 16.36
N MET A 465 17.53 -17.29 15.55
CA MET A 465 16.75 -18.44 15.96
C MET A 465 17.41 -19.13 17.18
N TYR A 466 16.66 -19.32 18.28
CA TYR A 466 17.14 -19.95 19.52
C TYR A 466 18.31 -19.24 20.24
N LYS A 467 18.48 -17.91 20.10
CA LYS A 467 19.57 -17.12 20.74
C LYS A 467 21.00 -17.52 20.33
N TRP A 468 21.15 -18.41 19.35
CA TRP A 468 22.44 -18.83 18.79
C TRP A 468 22.87 -17.90 17.66
N CYS A 469 24.04 -17.29 17.75
CA CYS A 469 24.54 -16.37 16.74
C CYS A 469 25.85 -16.85 16.15
N LYS A 470 25.87 -17.04 14.82
CA LYS A 470 27.03 -17.53 14.07
C LYS A 470 28.28 -16.68 14.30
N SER A 471 28.18 -15.35 14.24
CA SER A 471 29.35 -14.47 14.44
C SER A 471 29.87 -14.57 15.87
N CYS A 472 28.98 -14.47 16.85
CA CYS A 472 29.34 -14.62 18.26
C CYS A 472 29.92 -16.02 18.57
N GLN A 473 29.49 -17.08 17.87
CA GLN A 473 30.12 -18.39 17.93
C GLN A 473 31.51 -18.36 17.28
N THR A 474 31.66 -17.80 16.09
CA THR A 474 32.94 -17.71 15.39
C THR A 474 33.98 -17.01 16.27
N ASP A 475 33.59 -15.94 16.95
CA ASP A 475 34.46 -15.21 17.87
C ASP A 475 34.83 -16.06 19.09
N PHE A 476 33.86 -16.78 19.68
CA PHE A 476 34.11 -17.74 20.75
C PHE A 476 35.06 -18.86 20.32
N LEU A 477 34.91 -19.41 19.12
CA LEU A 477 35.80 -20.46 18.61
C LEU A 477 37.21 -19.91 18.40
N LYS A 478 37.33 -18.75 17.75
CA LYS A 478 38.63 -18.08 17.54
C LYS A 478 39.36 -17.79 18.84
N SER A 479 38.65 -17.34 19.88
CA SER A 479 39.27 -17.09 21.19
C SER A 479 39.73 -18.36 21.90
N ASN A 480 39.27 -19.53 21.47
CA ASN A 480 39.60 -20.83 22.05
C ASN A 480 40.49 -21.69 21.13
N PHE A 481 40.96 -21.20 19.98
CA PHE A 481 41.78 -21.99 19.06
C PHE A 481 43.03 -22.61 19.72
N THR A 482 43.60 -21.93 20.72
CA THR A 482 44.74 -22.45 21.49
C THR A 482 44.41 -23.67 22.35
N ASN A 483 43.14 -23.94 22.63
CA ASN A 483 42.71 -25.07 23.47
C ASN A 483 42.60 -26.39 22.69
N TRP A 484 42.65 -26.35 21.36
CA TRP A 484 42.51 -27.51 20.48
C TRP A 484 43.75 -27.76 19.60
N THR A 485 44.94 -27.45 20.13
CA THR A 485 46.20 -27.69 19.40
C THR A 485 46.66 -29.14 19.53
N SER A 486 47.02 -29.72 18.39
CA SER A 486 47.69 -31.02 18.26
C SER A 486 49.21 -30.94 18.35
N GLY A 487 49.78 -29.73 18.29
CA GLY A 487 51.20 -29.50 18.04
C GLY A 487 51.61 -29.65 16.56
N ASN A 488 50.70 -30.06 15.67
CA ASN A 488 50.92 -30.08 14.23
C ASN A 488 50.12 -28.96 13.54
N LYS A 489 50.84 -27.99 12.96
CA LYS A 489 50.22 -26.81 12.33
C LYS A 489 49.20 -27.17 11.25
N GLN A 490 49.45 -28.20 10.44
CA GLN A 490 48.53 -28.57 9.35
C GLN A 490 47.21 -29.15 9.88
N ILE A 491 47.26 -29.93 10.96
CA ILE A 491 46.08 -30.46 11.65
C ILE A 491 45.32 -29.34 12.34
N ASP A 492 46.02 -28.44 13.02
CA ASP A 492 45.41 -27.30 13.71
C ASP A 492 44.70 -26.37 12.72
N ASP A 493 45.35 -26.05 11.59
CA ASP A 493 44.76 -25.26 10.50
C ASP A 493 43.52 -25.95 9.91
N PHE A 494 43.54 -27.28 9.79
CA PHE A 494 42.39 -28.06 9.34
C PHE A 494 41.23 -27.99 10.33
N ILE A 495 41.49 -28.21 11.62
CA ILE A 495 40.48 -28.14 12.69
C ILE A 495 39.83 -26.75 12.71
N GLN A 496 40.62 -25.68 12.69
CA GLN A 496 40.10 -24.31 12.67
C GLN A 496 39.21 -24.06 11.44
N LYS A 497 39.62 -24.54 10.26
CA LYS A 497 38.79 -24.44 9.04
C LYS A 497 37.46 -25.18 9.16
N GLU A 498 37.42 -26.36 9.76
CA GLU A 498 36.17 -27.09 9.99
C GLU A 498 35.28 -26.40 11.03
N GLN A 499 35.85 -25.88 12.11
CA GLN A 499 35.13 -25.12 13.15
C GLN A 499 34.44 -23.87 12.59
N LEU A 500 35.07 -23.17 11.64
CA LEU A 500 34.51 -21.98 10.99
C LEU A 500 33.35 -22.28 10.02
N LYS A 501 33.16 -23.54 9.61
CA LYS A 501 32.03 -23.94 8.74
C LYS A 501 30.72 -24.10 9.49
N ILE A 502 30.73 -24.10 10.82
CA ILE A 502 29.51 -24.32 11.60
C ILE A 502 28.48 -23.20 11.30
N ASP A 503 27.30 -23.63 10.91
CA ASP A 503 26.19 -22.77 10.48
C ASP A 503 24.86 -23.07 11.20
N ASN A 504 24.85 -24.07 12.10
CA ASN A 504 23.68 -24.49 12.85
C ASN A 504 24.04 -24.82 14.31
N PRO A 505 23.22 -24.42 15.31
CA PRO A 505 23.46 -24.73 16.73
C PRO A 505 23.50 -26.23 17.05
N ARG A 506 22.98 -27.10 16.17
CA ARG A 506 23.04 -28.55 16.34
C ARG A 506 24.36 -29.17 15.86
N ASN A 507 25.18 -28.42 15.13
CA ASN A 507 26.47 -28.94 14.66
C ASN A 507 27.40 -29.09 15.85
N THR A 508 28.10 -30.21 15.90
CA THR A 508 29.12 -30.44 16.92
C THR A 508 30.41 -29.75 16.51
N VAL A 509 31.16 -29.24 17.50
CA VAL A 509 32.47 -28.63 17.26
C VAL A 509 33.47 -29.73 16.91
N PHE A 510 34.11 -29.63 15.74
CA PHE A 510 35.21 -30.50 15.37
C PHE A 510 36.45 -30.09 16.15
N GLU A 511 37.10 -31.01 16.86
CA GLU A 511 38.20 -30.65 17.78
C GLU A 511 39.37 -31.63 17.79
N TRP A 512 40.51 -31.19 18.32
CA TRP A 512 41.57 -32.08 18.74
C TRP A 512 41.20 -32.72 20.07
N ILE A 513 41.35 -34.04 20.16
CA ILE A 513 40.99 -34.82 21.34
C ILE A 513 42.26 -35.51 21.85
N PRO A 514 42.79 -35.15 23.03
CA PRO A 514 43.92 -35.84 23.63
C PRO A 514 43.62 -37.33 23.85
N TYR A 515 44.55 -38.22 23.51
CA TYR A 515 44.30 -39.67 23.56
C TYR A 515 43.92 -40.19 24.97
N ASN A 516 44.45 -39.56 26.03
CA ASN A 516 44.16 -39.89 27.42
C ASN A 516 42.70 -39.61 27.87
N GLN A 517 41.91 -38.98 27.00
CA GLN A 517 40.48 -38.75 27.18
C GLN A 517 39.63 -40.00 26.92
N PHE A 518 40.20 -41.02 26.27
CA PHE A 518 39.49 -42.27 25.98
C PHE A 518 39.62 -43.29 27.12
N PHE A 519 38.54 -44.03 27.40
CA PHE A 519 38.50 -45.05 28.46
C PHE A 519 37.61 -46.23 28.09
N SER A 520 37.82 -47.38 28.74
CA SER A 520 37.05 -48.61 28.47
C SER A 520 37.07 -49.01 26.98
N ILE A 521 38.28 -49.06 26.41
CA ILE A 521 38.56 -49.46 25.03
C ILE A 521 38.10 -50.91 24.85
N LYS A 522 37.15 -51.12 23.93
CA LYS A 522 36.69 -52.44 23.48
C LYS A 522 36.96 -52.55 21.98
N GLU A 523 37.71 -53.58 21.60
CA GLU A 523 37.92 -53.91 20.20
C GLU A 523 36.59 -54.25 19.53
N THR A 524 36.53 -54.00 18.21
CA THR A 524 35.39 -54.40 17.39
C THR A 524 35.84 -55.51 16.45
N ASP A 525 34.89 -56.28 15.92
CA ASP A 525 35.16 -57.34 14.94
C ASP A 525 35.67 -56.80 13.59
N ILE A 526 35.85 -55.48 13.46
CA ILE A 526 36.28 -54.79 12.25
C ILE A 526 37.66 -54.18 12.50
N GLN A 527 38.63 -54.59 11.70
CA GLN A 527 40.00 -54.11 11.77
C GLN A 527 40.06 -52.58 11.61
N GLY A 528 40.79 -51.92 12.51
CA GLY A 528 40.98 -50.46 12.50
C GLY A 528 39.88 -49.65 13.20
N PHE A 529 38.86 -50.30 13.78
CA PHE A 529 37.80 -49.63 14.55
C PHE A 529 37.76 -50.08 16.02
N ILE A 530 37.64 -49.13 16.94
CA ILE A 530 37.59 -49.38 18.39
C ILE A 530 36.43 -48.61 19.01
N LYS A 531 35.61 -49.27 19.85
CA LYS A 531 34.58 -48.58 20.65
C LYS A 531 35.17 -48.16 21.99
N THR A 532 34.94 -46.93 22.40
CA THR A 532 35.49 -46.39 23.65
C THR A 532 34.56 -45.33 24.25
N GLY A 533 34.77 -44.97 25.51
CA GLY A 533 34.18 -43.79 26.13
C GLY A 533 35.11 -42.59 26.00
N TRP A 534 34.55 -41.40 25.82
CA TRP A 534 35.27 -40.12 25.85
C TRP A 534 34.84 -39.33 27.09
N LYS A 535 35.77 -39.11 28.04
CA LYS A 535 35.50 -38.50 29.36
C LYS A 535 34.86 -37.11 29.23
N ASP A 536 35.54 -36.19 28.57
CA ASP A 536 35.03 -34.82 28.39
C ASP A 536 33.86 -34.78 27.39
N GLY A 537 33.87 -35.65 26.39
CA GLY A 537 32.84 -35.69 25.37
C GLY A 537 32.80 -34.45 24.47
N PRO A 538 31.91 -34.43 23.47
CA PRO A 538 31.84 -33.36 22.49
C PRO A 538 31.33 -32.06 23.10
N LEU A 539 31.87 -30.95 22.61
CA LEU A 539 31.36 -29.61 22.92
C LEU A 539 30.11 -29.30 22.08
N ILE A 540 28.97 -29.13 22.74
CA ILE A 540 27.66 -28.90 22.12
C ILE A 540 27.02 -27.60 22.60
N PHE A 541 26.27 -26.92 21.72
CA PHE A 541 25.53 -25.73 22.10
C PHE A 541 24.21 -26.11 22.80
N ASN A 542 24.09 -25.81 24.09
CA ASN A 542 22.87 -26.06 24.84
C ASN A 542 21.88 -24.89 24.65
N LYS A 543 20.74 -25.17 24.01
CA LYS A 543 19.69 -24.17 23.74
C LYS A 543 19.03 -23.61 25.01
N LYS A 544 18.98 -24.38 26.11
CA LYS A 544 18.35 -23.95 27.37
C LYS A 544 19.25 -22.98 28.12
N SER A 545 20.53 -23.32 28.27
CA SER A 545 21.50 -22.47 28.98
C SER A 545 22.14 -21.40 28.10
N VAL A 546 21.99 -21.50 26.77
CA VAL A 546 22.53 -20.57 25.75
C VAL A 546 24.06 -20.47 25.85
N LYS A 547 24.73 -21.60 26.10
CA LYS A 547 26.19 -21.71 26.17
C LYS A 547 26.67 -23.07 25.65
N TYR A 548 27.97 -23.15 25.35
CA TYR A 548 28.61 -24.42 25.04
C TYR A 548 28.85 -25.24 26.30
N GLU A 549 28.50 -26.52 26.23
CA GLU A 549 28.63 -27.48 27.32
C GLU A 549 29.23 -28.79 26.81
N ARG A 550 29.97 -29.47 27.67
CA ARG A 550 30.59 -30.77 27.40
C ARG A 550 29.57 -31.89 27.62
N ASN A 551 29.37 -32.74 26.63
CA ASN A 551 28.51 -33.92 26.76
C ASN A 551 29.32 -35.11 27.30
N LEU A 552 29.55 -35.11 28.61
CA LEU A 552 30.47 -36.01 29.31
C LEU A 552 30.20 -37.51 29.03
N ASN A 553 31.26 -38.30 29.06
CA ASN A 553 31.23 -39.77 28.97
C ASN A 553 30.55 -40.31 27.71
N LYS A 554 30.65 -39.59 26.59
CA LYS A 554 30.05 -39.99 25.32
C LYS A 554 30.75 -41.24 24.78
N ARG A 555 29.97 -42.26 24.42
CA ARG A 555 30.47 -43.41 23.67
C ARG A 555 30.76 -43.01 22.23
N VAL A 556 31.94 -43.37 21.76
CA VAL A 556 32.44 -43.04 20.42
C VAL A 556 33.12 -44.25 19.80
N THR A 557 33.28 -44.23 18.48
CA THR A 557 34.10 -45.20 17.77
C THR A 557 35.32 -44.48 17.21
N LEU A 558 36.50 -45.01 17.49
CA LEU A 558 37.76 -44.55 16.94
C LEU A 558 38.05 -45.31 15.65
N LYS A 559 38.54 -44.59 14.65
CA LYS A 559 39.04 -45.18 13.41
C LYS A 559 40.51 -44.82 13.23
N PHE A 560 41.37 -45.84 13.16
CA PHE A 560 42.81 -45.67 13.01
C PHE A 560 43.20 -45.52 11.55
N PHE A 561 44.13 -44.58 11.28
CA PHE A 561 44.78 -44.45 10.00
C PHE A 561 46.24 -44.87 10.16
N TYR A 562 46.55 -46.13 9.90
CA TYR A 562 47.90 -46.65 10.03
C TYR A 562 48.88 -45.98 9.07
N ASN A 563 50.11 -45.75 9.51
CA ASN A 563 51.19 -45.08 8.79
C ASN A 563 50.85 -43.62 8.41
N SER A 564 50.11 -42.91 9.27
CA SER A 564 49.67 -41.54 9.02
C SER A 564 50.53 -40.46 9.68
N GLN A 565 51.75 -40.79 10.11
CA GLN A 565 52.64 -39.86 10.82
C GLN A 565 52.95 -38.60 9.98
N ASN A 566 53.01 -38.75 8.65
CA ASN A 566 53.17 -37.66 7.70
C ASN A 566 51.82 -37.14 7.22
N VAL A 567 51.41 -35.97 7.73
CA VAL A 567 50.18 -35.30 7.31
C VAL A 567 50.34 -34.81 5.87
N SER A 568 49.57 -35.41 4.95
CA SER A 568 49.50 -35.00 3.56
C SER A 568 48.16 -34.32 3.25
N ILE A 569 48.12 -33.52 2.18
CA ILE A 569 46.85 -32.94 1.67
C ILE A 569 45.85 -34.05 1.33
N GLU A 570 46.31 -35.18 0.82
CA GLU A 570 45.48 -36.35 0.49
C GLU A 570 44.84 -36.95 1.76
N PHE A 571 45.60 -37.08 2.84
CA PHE A 571 45.09 -37.53 4.14
C PHE A 571 44.00 -36.58 4.68
N LEU A 572 44.25 -35.27 4.65
CA LEU A 572 43.26 -34.27 5.07
C LEU A 572 42.02 -34.28 4.18
N ASN A 573 42.16 -34.49 2.87
CA ASN A 573 41.04 -34.65 1.95
C ASN A 573 40.23 -35.92 2.25
N LYS A 574 40.89 -37.03 2.62
CA LYS A 574 40.23 -38.27 3.04
C LYS A 574 39.42 -38.05 4.33
N ILE A 575 39.96 -37.31 5.30
CA ILE A 575 39.21 -36.90 6.50
C ILE A 575 38.04 -36.00 6.12
N LYS A 576 38.25 -35.00 5.27
CA LYS A 576 37.22 -34.04 4.85
C LYS A 576 36.06 -34.73 4.14
N GLN A 577 36.32 -35.67 3.24
CA GLN A 577 35.28 -36.47 2.58
C GLN A 577 34.46 -37.31 3.58
N LYS A 578 35.06 -37.68 4.71
CA LYS A 578 34.49 -38.49 5.79
C LYS A 578 34.07 -37.66 7.02
N GLY A 579 34.16 -36.33 6.92
CA GLY A 579 33.92 -35.39 8.02
C GLY A 579 32.46 -35.28 8.44
N ILE A 580 31.53 -35.73 7.58
CA ILE A 580 30.11 -35.81 7.94
C ILE A 580 29.94 -36.98 8.93
N GLY A 581 29.87 -36.65 10.21
CA GLY A 581 29.67 -37.61 11.29
C GLY A 581 30.94 -37.96 12.08
N SER A 582 31.87 -37.03 12.25
CA SER A 582 32.99 -37.16 13.20
C SER A 582 33.02 -36.00 14.19
N TYR A 583 33.59 -36.26 15.37
CA TYR A 583 33.77 -35.30 16.46
C TYR A 583 35.12 -34.59 16.40
N GLY A 584 36.13 -35.21 15.80
CA GLY A 584 37.48 -34.68 15.87
C GLY A 584 38.57 -35.66 15.49
N ILE A 585 39.80 -35.23 15.70
CA ILE A 585 41.02 -35.99 15.46
C ILE A 585 41.74 -36.21 16.79
N SER A 586 42.34 -37.38 16.95
CA SER A 586 43.29 -37.70 18.01
C SER A 586 44.55 -38.30 17.36
N GLN A 587 45.60 -38.51 18.14
CA GLN A 587 46.76 -39.28 17.73
C GLN A 587 47.10 -40.33 18.78
N ASN A 588 47.45 -41.54 18.33
CA ASN A 588 47.97 -42.57 19.22
C ASN A 588 49.36 -42.13 19.74
N PRO A 589 49.59 -42.06 21.06
CA PRO A 589 50.86 -41.62 21.61
C PRO A 589 52.03 -42.55 21.26
N ASP A 590 51.76 -43.84 21.05
CA ASP A 590 52.78 -44.87 20.81
C ASP A 590 53.13 -44.97 19.32
N THR A 591 52.11 -45.17 18.47
CA THR A 591 52.33 -45.37 17.02
C THR A 591 52.44 -44.07 16.22
N LYS A 592 52.04 -42.94 16.83
CA LYS A 592 51.88 -41.62 16.19
C LYS A 592 50.86 -41.60 15.05
N ASP A 593 50.07 -42.65 14.88
CA ASP A 593 48.98 -42.69 13.92
C ASP A 593 47.83 -41.79 14.35
N TYR A 594 47.28 -41.05 13.40
CA TYR A 594 46.07 -40.27 13.60
C TYR A 594 44.82 -41.15 13.64
N ILE A 595 43.88 -40.68 14.43
CA ILE A 595 42.63 -41.35 14.75
C ILE A 595 41.51 -40.38 14.46
N LEU A 596 40.50 -40.81 13.70
CA LEU A 596 39.26 -40.07 13.55
C LEU A 596 38.24 -40.55 14.58
N VAL A 597 37.68 -39.63 15.34
CA VAL A 597 36.69 -39.91 16.38
C VAL A 597 35.30 -39.78 15.77
N LEU A 598 34.55 -40.86 15.68
CA LEU A 598 33.31 -40.95 14.89
C LEU A 598 32.06 -40.72 15.74
N HIS A 599 31.10 -40.00 15.16
CA HIS A 599 29.70 -39.96 15.59
C HIS A 599 28.97 -41.18 15.04
N GLU A 600 27.95 -41.66 15.76
CA GLU A 600 27.08 -42.77 15.35
C GLU A 600 26.45 -42.60 13.95
N ILE A 601 26.36 -41.36 13.43
CA ILE A 601 25.79 -41.07 12.10
C ILE A 601 26.71 -41.61 11.00
N TYR A 602 28.01 -41.76 11.27
CA TYR A 602 28.96 -42.33 10.33
C TYR A 602 28.49 -43.69 9.80
N PHE A 603 27.97 -44.55 10.67
CA PHE A 603 27.52 -45.91 10.33
C PHE A 603 26.21 -45.94 9.52
N ASN A 604 25.53 -44.81 9.39
CA ASN A 604 24.38 -44.66 8.50
C ASN A 604 24.78 -44.18 7.10
N ILE A 605 26.03 -43.73 6.93
CA ILE A 605 26.52 -43.10 5.69
C ILE A 605 27.57 -43.97 5.03
N TYR A 606 28.42 -44.65 5.80
CA TYR A 606 29.57 -45.40 5.29
C TYR A 606 29.48 -46.88 5.66
N CYS A 607 29.89 -47.72 4.72
CA CYS A 607 30.02 -49.15 4.91
C CYS A 607 31.24 -49.46 5.78
N LEU A 608 31.04 -50.29 6.81
CA LEU A 608 32.11 -50.70 7.72
C LEU A 608 33.15 -51.63 7.11
N LYS A 609 32.80 -52.34 6.02
CA LYS A 609 33.68 -53.31 5.36
C LYS A 609 34.65 -52.65 4.37
N CYS A 610 34.13 -51.77 3.51
CA CYS A 610 34.91 -51.12 2.45
C CYS A 610 35.20 -49.65 2.71
N ASP A 611 34.64 -49.05 3.76
CA ASP A 611 34.85 -47.66 4.14
C ASP A 611 34.42 -46.63 3.07
N GLU A 612 33.57 -47.09 2.14
CA GLU A 612 32.93 -46.30 1.09
C GLU A 612 31.53 -45.83 1.52
N LYS A 613 31.09 -44.73 0.90
CA LYS A 613 29.76 -44.16 1.16
C LYS A 613 28.69 -45.04 0.51
N TYR A 614 27.62 -45.32 1.24
CA TYR A 614 26.46 -46.02 0.68
C TYR A 614 25.86 -45.24 -0.48
N THR A 615 25.63 -45.94 -1.59
CA THR A 615 24.91 -45.42 -2.76
C THR A 615 23.42 -45.29 -2.48
N ASP A 616 22.87 -46.22 -1.69
CA ASP A 616 21.52 -46.17 -1.12
C ASP A 616 21.57 -46.27 0.41
N LYS A 617 21.07 -45.23 1.10
CA LYS A 617 21.08 -45.14 2.57
C LYS A 617 20.05 -46.04 3.25
N ILE A 618 18.95 -46.38 2.58
CA ILE A 618 17.86 -47.18 3.15
C ILE A 618 18.28 -48.66 3.15
N TYR A 619 18.81 -49.13 2.02
CA TYR A 619 19.21 -50.52 1.87
C TYR A 619 20.67 -50.79 2.25
N LYS A 620 21.46 -49.74 2.51
CA LYS A 620 22.90 -49.82 2.85
C LYS A 620 23.69 -50.59 1.78
N TRP A 621 23.47 -50.21 0.52
CA TRP A 621 24.14 -50.73 -0.67
C TRP A 621 25.40 -49.94 -1.02
#